data_AF-A0A7C1R3P9-F1
#
_entry.id   AF-A0A7C1R3P9-F1
#
_cell.length_a   1.000
_cell.length_b   1.000
_cell.length_c   1.000
_cell.angle_alpha   90.00
_cell.angle_beta   90.00
_cell.angle_gamma   90.00
#
_symmetry.space_group_name_H-M   'P 1'
#
loop_
_entity.id
_entity.type
_entity.pdbx_description
1 polymer ?
#
loop_
_entity_poly.entity_id
_entity_poly.type
_entity_poly.pdbx_seq_one_letter_code
_entity_poly.pdbx_strand_id
1 'polypeptide(L)'
;MNYQNFKFAQKALALALTGILAGCGGGDSDGDSSSSSGSGSSDRPSTPTITIDNMSFREGDSGETLVRLRMNLTGSSDREIRVNYETLATGNAEGGVDFEMDQGTVVFEPGSRRQELILTAVGDSSFEDEEWFEVELSDPTNAVLGNRGRIARITIENDDDKPQVYFISPEQTVAETVRSANLTLALDNVSGFDTIISLITDGTGTANEDYSLSGSSEVTIPAGELSKTIDIQIIEDIIPEGGETVIFELGSVQNGIASIDDLPTRHTLTIAGDIALNDTGVTGFSDGVNYALSSEPANNPAQDGSVGRDATVPNGTDGQAGFSFTKLDANGNPLPTSGSESWRCVRDNVTGLVWERKDPPEDPLTTASYRASNYSYTWYQDDDSLNGGNNGAINENSVPDRNNPIGTSCAYRIDESRRNRLFCNTDTYVVEVNRYGLCGFDDWRVPSAGELRSIYSYSAGSGITAPDSTFFPNTQTQPGWAYISSTPSADNDASAWCMDSGTGDLQLCKKGFTNNIRLVRSAEGASK
;
A
#
# COMPACT_ATOMS: atom_id res chain seq x y z
N MET A 1 -47.88 6.54 2.24
CA MET A 1 -48.07 7.47 3.37
C MET A 1 -47.25 8.72 3.05
N ASN A 2 -47.93 9.83 2.79
CA ASN A 2 -47.38 11.17 2.55
C ASN A 2 -47.14 11.87 3.89
N TYR A 3 -46.05 12.62 4.04
CA TYR A 3 -45.89 13.83 4.89
C TYR A 3 -44.54 14.46 4.49
N GLN A 4 -44.42 15.49 3.64
CA GLN A 4 -44.76 16.93 3.76
C GLN A 4 -44.07 17.67 4.92
N ASN A 5 -43.17 18.60 4.51
CA ASN A 5 -42.83 19.91 5.08
C ASN A 5 -42.09 20.03 6.42
N PHE A 6 -40.95 20.74 6.42
CA PHE A 6 -40.88 22.12 6.91
C PHE A 6 -39.59 22.83 6.45
N LYS A 7 -39.76 23.96 5.76
CA LYS A 7 -38.73 24.98 5.46
C LYS A 7 -38.66 25.96 6.63
N PHE A 8 -37.49 26.54 6.90
CA PHE A 8 -37.39 27.92 7.37
C PHE A 8 -36.30 28.66 6.60
N ALA A 9 -36.67 29.86 6.15
CA ALA A 9 -35.88 30.80 5.40
C ALA A 9 -35.63 32.04 6.26
N GLN A 10 -34.48 32.71 6.10
CA GLN A 10 -34.37 34.14 6.37
C GLN A 10 -33.63 34.88 5.25
N LYS A 11 -34.46 35.69 4.58
CA LYS A 11 -34.27 36.82 3.66
C LYS A 11 -32.92 37.56 3.71
N ALA A 12 -32.37 37.81 2.52
CA ALA A 12 -31.73 39.08 2.18
C ALA A 12 -32.47 39.72 0.99
N LEU A 13 -32.65 41.03 1.09
CA LEU A 13 -33.55 41.88 0.33
C LEU A 13 -32.84 42.40 -0.93
N ALA A 14 -33.37 42.09 -2.11
CA ALA A 14 -33.02 42.78 -3.35
C ALA A 14 -34.08 43.84 -3.67
N LEU A 15 -33.65 45.05 -4.01
CA LEU A 15 -34.50 45.99 -4.73
C LEU A 15 -33.69 46.69 -5.83
N ALA A 16 -33.85 46.17 -7.05
CA ALA A 16 -33.58 46.90 -8.27
C ALA A 16 -34.71 47.92 -8.52
N LEU A 17 -34.41 49.07 -9.14
CA LEU A 17 -35.05 49.40 -10.42
C LEU A 17 -34.40 50.61 -11.10
N THR A 18 -33.97 50.34 -12.33
CA THR A 18 -33.85 51.27 -13.46
C THR A 18 -35.20 51.87 -13.87
N GLY A 19 -35.17 53.14 -14.30
CA GLY A 19 -35.64 53.49 -15.65
C GLY A 19 -36.97 54.26 -15.83
N ILE A 20 -36.80 55.54 -16.22
CA ILE A 20 -37.36 56.21 -17.41
C ILE A 20 -38.82 56.76 -17.42
N LEU A 21 -38.85 58.10 -17.52
CA LEU A 21 -39.69 59.09 -18.25
C LEU A 21 -41.23 59.20 -18.18
N ALA A 22 -41.61 60.48 -18.31
CA ALA A 22 -42.90 61.11 -18.71
C ALA A 22 -43.88 61.38 -17.56
N GLY A 23 -44.54 62.53 -17.45
CA GLY A 23 -44.57 63.77 -18.21
C GLY A 23 -45.79 64.60 -17.76
N CYS A 24 -45.62 65.92 -17.75
CA CYS A 24 -46.62 67.01 -17.85
C CYS A 24 -47.75 67.17 -16.80
N GLY A 25 -47.92 68.43 -16.34
CA GLY A 25 -49.26 69.01 -16.13
C GLY A 25 -49.46 69.80 -14.82
N GLY A 26 -49.28 71.12 -14.87
CA GLY A 26 -49.79 72.04 -13.84
C GLY A 26 -49.56 73.49 -14.24
N GLY A 27 -50.63 74.21 -14.60
CA GLY A 27 -50.60 75.60 -15.04
C GLY A 27 -51.15 76.60 -14.02
N ASP A 28 -50.83 77.88 -14.30
CA ASP A 28 -51.37 79.18 -13.84
C ASP A 28 -51.28 79.54 -12.34
N SER A 29 -50.93 80.78 -11.93
CA SER A 29 -51.07 82.08 -12.60
C SER A 29 -50.06 83.17 -12.13
N ASP A 30 -49.97 84.19 -13.00
CA ASP A 30 -49.68 85.62 -12.78
C ASP A 30 -48.23 86.17 -12.69
N GLY A 31 -47.98 87.13 -13.61
CA GLY A 31 -46.78 87.97 -13.75
C GLY A 31 -46.63 89.01 -12.63
N ASP A 32 -45.63 89.88 -12.63
CA ASP A 32 -45.04 90.60 -13.75
C ASP A 32 -43.68 91.21 -13.34
N SER A 33 -42.84 91.41 -14.36
CA SER A 33 -41.78 92.42 -14.55
C SER A 33 -40.75 92.73 -13.43
N SER A 34 -39.48 92.37 -13.70
CA SER A 34 -38.47 93.30 -14.23
C SER A 34 -37.05 93.14 -13.65
N SER A 35 -36.11 93.29 -14.59
CA SER A 35 -34.73 93.78 -14.44
C SER A 35 -33.64 92.79 -13.99
N SER A 36 -32.74 92.57 -14.95
CA SER A 36 -31.41 92.00 -14.81
C SER A 36 -30.57 92.72 -13.76
N SER A 37 -29.81 91.95 -12.99
CA SER A 37 -28.47 92.34 -12.59
C SER A 37 -27.59 91.09 -12.56
N GLY A 38 -26.64 91.03 -13.50
CA GLY A 38 -25.60 90.02 -13.49
C GLY A 38 -24.81 90.12 -12.19
N SER A 39 -24.75 89.01 -11.47
CA SER A 39 -23.73 88.78 -10.45
C SER A 39 -22.87 87.64 -10.98
N GLY A 40 -21.66 87.98 -11.41
CA GLY A 40 -20.64 86.99 -11.72
C GLY A 40 -20.34 86.20 -10.45
N SER A 41 -20.89 84.98 -10.38
CA SER A 41 -20.40 83.98 -9.44
C SER A 41 -18.97 83.68 -9.83
N SER A 42 -18.04 84.03 -8.96
CA SER A 42 -16.68 83.50 -9.00
C SER A 42 -16.75 81.98 -8.79
N ASP A 43 -16.91 81.24 -9.89
CA ASP A 43 -16.67 79.80 -9.93
C ASP A 43 -15.17 79.60 -9.68
N ARG A 44 -14.78 79.53 -8.40
CA ARG A 44 -13.49 78.96 -8.05
C ARG A 44 -13.60 77.48 -8.41
N PRO A 45 -12.78 76.94 -9.32
CA PRO A 45 -12.78 75.51 -9.57
C PRO A 45 -12.51 74.80 -8.23
N SER A 46 -13.39 73.89 -7.83
CA SER A 46 -13.16 73.06 -6.66
C SER A 46 -11.94 72.19 -6.90
N THR A 47 -11.01 72.16 -5.95
CA THR A 47 -9.84 71.29 -6.04
C THR A 47 -10.32 69.84 -6.12
N PRO A 48 -10.00 69.09 -7.19
CA PRO A 48 -10.48 67.73 -7.34
C PRO A 48 -9.88 66.81 -6.29
N THR A 49 -10.63 65.78 -5.92
CA THR A 49 -10.21 64.74 -4.97
C THR A 49 -9.84 63.48 -5.74
N ILE A 50 -8.66 62.91 -5.46
CA ILE A 50 -8.19 61.64 -6.01
C ILE A 50 -8.68 60.50 -5.12
N THR A 51 -9.21 59.45 -5.74
CA THR A 51 -9.48 58.17 -5.08
C THR A 51 -8.94 57.01 -5.90
N ILE A 52 -8.40 56.01 -5.22
CA ILE A 52 -8.12 54.69 -5.76
C ILE A 52 -9.07 53.67 -5.11
N ASP A 53 -9.57 52.73 -5.90
CA ASP A 53 -10.51 51.69 -5.46
C ASP A 53 -9.75 50.38 -5.18
N ASN A 54 -10.26 49.57 -4.25
CA ASN A 54 -9.76 48.21 -4.03
C ASN A 54 -9.95 47.35 -5.28
N MET A 55 -9.13 46.31 -5.42
CA MET A 55 -9.17 45.39 -6.56
C MET A 55 -8.93 43.96 -6.10
N SER A 56 -9.55 43.00 -6.77
CA SER A 56 -9.17 41.60 -6.72
C SER A 56 -8.93 41.08 -8.13
N PHE A 57 -8.02 40.14 -8.27
CA PHE A 57 -7.65 39.52 -9.54
C PHE A 57 -7.02 38.14 -9.26
N ARG A 58 -7.00 37.28 -10.28
CA ARG A 58 -6.28 36.00 -10.26
C ARG A 58 -4.88 36.18 -10.82
N GLU A 59 -3.88 35.60 -10.17
CA GLU A 59 -2.49 35.72 -10.60
C GLU A 59 -2.15 34.90 -11.84
N GLY A 60 -2.80 33.75 -12.02
CA GLY A 60 -2.60 32.83 -13.12
C GLY A 60 -1.32 32.00 -13.02
N ASP A 61 -1.25 30.91 -13.78
CA ASP A 61 -0.33 29.79 -13.50
C ASP A 61 1.18 30.05 -13.76
N SER A 62 1.55 31.21 -14.33
CA SER A 62 2.96 31.53 -14.62
C SER A 62 3.22 32.98 -15.00
N GLY A 63 4.41 33.46 -14.65
CA GLY A 63 4.98 34.70 -15.19
C GLY A 63 4.38 35.94 -14.54
N GLU A 64 4.22 37.02 -15.33
CA GLU A 64 3.74 38.30 -14.81
C GLU A 64 2.29 38.56 -15.24
N THR A 65 1.43 38.89 -14.28
CA THR A 65 0.07 39.37 -14.51
C THR A 65 -0.02 40.88 -14.28
N LEU A 66 -0.41 41.62 -15.33
CA LEU A 66 -0.56 43.07 -15.26
C LEU A 66 -1.87 43.48 -14.57
N VAL A 67 -1.76 44.03 -13.37
CA VAL A 67 -2.87 44.52 -12.54
C VAL A 67 -3.15 45.99 -12.87
N ARG A 68 -4.38 46.31 -13.28
CA ARG A 68 -4.76 47.66 -13.73
C ARG A 68 -5.72 48.33 -12.75
N LEU A 69 -5.19 49.17 -11.88
CA LEU A 69 -5.95 49.91 -10.88
C LEU A 69 -6.49 51.20 -11.48
N ARG A 70 -7.78 51.43 -11.32
CA ARG A 70 -8.42 52.67 -11.76
C ARG A 70 -8.35 53.74 -10.67
N MET A 71 -7.80 54.89 -11.03
CA MET A 71 -7.82 56.09 -10.22
C MET A 71 -8.83 57.10 -10.77
N ASN A 72 -9.61 57.73 -9.88
CA ASN A 72 -10.68 58.65 -10.25
C ASN A 72 -10.49 60.04 -9.63
N LEU A 73 -10.87 61.08 -10.37
CA LEU A 73 -11.01 62.45 -9.86
C LEU A 73 -12.49 62.82 -9.69
N THR A 74 -12.84 63.50 -8.60
CA THR A 74 -14.20 64.04 -8.38
C THR A 74 -14.60 65.13 -9.38
N GLY A 75 -13.61 65.75 -10.05
CA GLY A 75 -13.79 66.73 -11.11
C GLY A 75 -12.54 66.81 -12.01
N SER A 76 -12.67 67.40 -13.20
CA SER A 76 -11.52 67.68 -14.08
C SER A 76 -10.80 68.95 -13.64
N SER A 77 -9.48 69.02 -13.85
CA SER A 77 -8.68 70.24 -13.68
C SER A 77 -8.17 70.76 -15.02
N ASP A 78 -7.96 72.07 -15.13
CA ASP A 78 -7.24 72.72 -16.23
C ASP A 78 -5.71 72.68 -16.05
N ARG A 79 -5.24 72.16 -14.92
CA ARG A 79 -3.82 71.97 -14.58
C ARG A 79 -3.50 70.48 -14.49
N GLU A 80 -2.26 70.13 -14.79
CA GLU A 80 -1.73 68.79 -14.56
C GLU A 80 -1.84 68.45 -13.07
N ILE A 81 -2.33 67.24 -12.77
CA ILE A 81 -2.35 66.67 -11.43
C ILE A 81 -1.35 65.53 -11.38
N ARG A 82 -0.54 65.51 -10.33
CA ARG A 82 0.43 64.46 -10.04
C ARG A 82 0.12 63.91 -8.66
N VAL A 83 0.32 62.61 -8.48
CA VAL A 83 0.20 61.94 -7.19
C VAL A 83 1.21 60.80 -7.16
N ASN A 84 1.93 60.67 -6.05
CA ASN A 84 2.87 59.58 -5.87
C ASN A 84 2.11 58.33 -5.40
N TYR A 85 2.66 57.16 -5.70
CA TYR A 85 2.18 55.88 -5.20
C TYR A 85 3.36 55.01 -4.75
N GLU A 86 3.08 54.10 -3.81
CA GLU A 86 3.99 53.06 -3.35
C GLU A 86 3.17 51.80 -3.01
N THR A 87 3.64 50.63 -3.45
CA THR A 87 3.10 49.34 -3.01
C THR A 87 3.68 48.97 -1.64
N LEU A 88 2.85 48.46 -0.75
CA LEU A 88 3.20 48.11 0.62
C LEU A 88 2.80 46.65 0.89
N ALA A 89 3.78 45.81 1.22
CA ALA A 89 3.57 44.44 1.69
C ALA A 89 3.06 44.43 3.16
N THR A 90 1.86 44.97 3.38
CA THR A 90 1.22 45.06 4.71
C THR A 90 0.32 43.88 5.04
N GLY A 91 -0.01 43.06 4.04
CA GLY A 91 -0.83 41.85 4.17
C GLY A 91 0.00 40.57 4.23
N ASN A 92 -0.57 39.47 3.72
CA ASN A 92 0.10 38.17 3.63
C ASN A 92 0.87 37.94 2.32
N ALA A 93 0.65 38.76 1.29
CA ALA A 93 1.48 38.71 0.08
C ALA A 93 2.89 39.27 0.35
N GLU A 94 3.92 38.52 -0.07
CA GLU A 94 5.34 38.83 -0.04
C GLU A 94 5.80 39.57 -1.32
N GLY A 95 6.34 40.77 -1.12
CA GLY A 95 6.90 41.58 -2.20
C GLY A 95 8.15 40.93 -2.82
N GLY A 96 8.10 40.66 -4.12
CA GLY A 96 9.12 39.95 -4.89
C GLY A 96 8.82 38.46 -5.09
N VAL A 97 7.79 37.91 -4.43
CA VAL A 97 7.28 36.56 -4.65
C VAL A 97 5.94 36.63 -5.37
N ASP A 98 4.93 37.31 -4.79
CA ASP A 98 3.55 37.31 -5.32
C ASP A 98 3.24 38.59 -6.11
N PHE A 99 4.01 39.65 -5.86
CA PHE A 99 3.94 40.90 -6.62
C PHE A 99 5.26 41.65 -6.65
N GLU A 100 5.47 42.48 -7.68
CA GLU A 100 6.64 43.36 -7.73
C GLU A 100 6.42 44.61 -6.86
N MET A 101 7.36 44.89 -5.96
CA MET A 101 7.37 46.15 -5.22
C MET A 101 7.62 47.32 -6.18
N ASP A 102 6.68 48.26 -6.26
CA ASP A 102 6.71 49.39 -7.18
C ASP A 102 6.39 50.72 -6.49
N GLN A 103 6.99 51.80 -6.97
CA GLN A 103 6.72 53.16 -6.54
C GLN A 103 6.94 54.16 -7.67
N GLY A 104 6.15 55.22 -7.70
CA GLY A 104 6.28 56.22 -8.74
C GLY A 104 5.31 57.38 -8.64
N THR A 105 5.07 58.03 -9.78
CA THR A 105 4.14 59.16 -9.89
C THR A 105 3.14 58.91 -11.01
N VAL A 106 1.85 58.97 -10.69
CA VAL A 106 0.76 58.98 -11.67
C VAL A 106 0.43 60.41 -12.07
N VAL A 107 0.27 60.65 -13.37
CA VAL A 107 -0.04 61.96 -13.96
C VAL A 107 -1.42 61.93 -14.59
N PHE A 108 -2.27 62.89 -14.22
CA PHE A 108 -3.52 63.19 -14.92
C PHE A 108 -3.30 64.44 -15.76
N GLU A 109 -3.36 64.26 -17.08
CA GLU A 109 -3.33 65.35 -18.04
C GLU A 109 -4.51 66.31 -17.82
N PRO A 110 -4.35 67.62 -18.11
CA PRO A 110 -5.45 68.58 -18.04
C PRO A 110 -6.72 68.09 -18.75
N GLY A 111 -7.85 68.19 -18.08
CA GLY A 111 -9.15 67.71 -18.56
C GLY A 111 -9.43 66.23 -18.31
N SER A 112 -8.43 65.40 -17.97
CA SER A 112 -8.66 64.01 -17.59
C SER A 112 -9.36 63.90 -16.23
N ARG A 113 -10.11 62.81 -16.05
CA ARG A 113 -10.78 62.46 -14.79
C ARG A 113 -10.46 61.04 -14.33
N ARG A 114 -9.75 60.26 -15.14
CA ARG A 114 -9.43 58.87 -14.90
C ARG A 114 -8.03 58.59 -15.39
N GLN A 115 -7.31 57.79 -14.63
CA GLN A 115 -6.00 57.29 -15.02
C GLN A 115 -5.86 55.85 -14.51
N GLU A 116 -5.08 55.04 -15.22
CA GLU A 116 -4.74 53.70 -14.78
C GLU A 116 -3.33 53.69 -14.18
N LEU A 117 -3.21 53.05 -13.03
CA LEU A 117 -1.96 52.58 -12.46
C LEU A 117 -1.81 51.10 -12.84
N ILE A 118 -0.66 50.74 -13.40
CA ILE A 118 -0.34 49.37 -13.78
C ILE A 118 0.69 48.86 -12.79
N LEU A 119 0.39 47.74 -12.14
CA LEU A 119 1.30 46.99 -11.27
C LEU A 119 1.52 45.59 -11.86
N THR A 120 2.53 44.90 -11.35
CA THR A 120 2.88 43.53 -11.74
C THR A 120 2.62 42.58 -10.57
N ALA A 121 1.79 41.57 -10.80
CA ALA A 121 1.69 40.39 -9.95
C ALA A 121 2.50 39.25 -10.56
N VAL A 122 2.98 38.33 -9.74
CA VAL A 122 3.73 37.16 -10.17
C VAL A 122 2.81 35.96 -10.00
N GLY A 123 2.61 35.22 -11.08
CA GLY A 123 1.80 34.02 -11.07
C GLY A 123 2.65 32.76 -11.01
N ASP A 124 2.19 31.78 -10.24
CA ASP A 124 2.74 30.43 -10.20
C ASP A 124 1.64 29.38 -10.11
N SER A 125 2.00 28.12 -9.83
CA SER A 125 1.06 26.99 -9.81
C SER A 125 0.95 26.31 -8.44
N SER A 126 1.35 27.02 -7.39
CA SER A 126 1.43 26.53 -6.02
C SER A 126 0.11 26.74 -5.31
N PHE A 127 -0.43 25.69 -4.69
CA PHE A 127 -1.66 25.84 -3.91
C PHE A 127 -1.43 26.72 -2.68
N GLU A 128 -2.14 27.85 -2.59
CA GLU A 128 -2.07 28.79 -1.47
C GLU A 128 -3.43 29.38 -1.03
N ASP A 129 -3.42 30.25 -0.01
CA ASP A 129 -4.62 30.98 0.42
C ASP A 129 -4.74 32.29 -0.36
N GLU A 130 -5.93 32.93 -0.35
CA GLU A 130 -6.05 34.29 -0.90
C GLU A 130 -5.10 35.26 -0.18
N GLU A 131 -4.36 36.03 -0.97
CA GLU A 131 -3.37 36.97 -0.48
C GLU A 131 -3.75 38.42 -0.74
N TRP A 132 -3.06 39.35 -0.10
CA TRP A 132 -3.26 40.77 -0.36
C TRP A 132 -2.08 41.64 0.05
N PHE A 133 -1.99 42.78 -0.63
CA PHE A 133 -1.10 43.89 -0.32
C PHE A 133 -1.84 45.24 -0.45
N GLU A 134 -1.18 46.35 -0.16
CA GLU A 134 -1.76 47.70 -0.25
C GLU A 134 -1.00 48.61 -1.21
N VAL A 135 -1.70 49.60 -1.76
CA VAL A 135 -1.13 50.71 -2.53
C VAL A 135 -1.49 52.02 -1.83
N GLU A 136 -0.50 52.80 -1.39
CA GLU A 136 -0.71 54.09 -0.75
C GLU A 136 -0.40 55.25 -1.71
N LEU A 137 -1.30 56.22 -1.78
CA LEU A 137 -1.13 57.47 -2.50
C LEU A 137 -0.57 58.57 -1.59
N SER A 138 0.36 59.38 -2.10
CA SER A 138 0.99 60.47 -1.36
C SER A 138 1.25 61.72 -2.21
N ASP A 139 1.50 62.84 -1.53
CA ASP A 139 1.96 64.12 -2.11
C ASP A 139 1.22 64.60 -3.39
N PRO A 140 -0.12 64.74 -3.38
CA PRO A 140 -0.84 65.22 -4.55
C PRO A 140 -0.50 66.68 -4.87
N THR A 141 -0.35 67.01 -6.15
CA THR A 141 -0.26 68.40 -6.63
C THR A 141 -1.53 68.79 -7.37
N ASN A 142 -2.07 69.99 -7.08
CA ASN A 142 -3.30 70.52 -7.69
C ASN A 142 -4.57 69.68 -7.45
N ALA A 143 -4.50 68.72 -6.53
CA ALA A 143 -5.59 67.87 -6.07
C ALA A 143 -5.45 67.60 -4.56
N VAL A 144 -6.44 66.95 -3.96
CA VAL A 144 -6.38 66.43 -2.57
C VAL A 144 -6.68 64.93 -2.55
N LEU A 145 -6.14 64.20 -1.59
CA LEU A 145 -6.46 62.78 -1.42
C LEU A 145 -7.80 62.60 -0.71
N GLY A 146 -8.61 61.65 -1.18
CA GLY A 146 -9.84 61.28 -0.50
C GLY A 146 -9.58 60.47 0.76
N ASN A 147 -10.29 60.77 1.86
CA ASN A 147 -10.15 60.04 3.14
C ASN A 147 -10.41 58.53 3.04
N ARG A 148 -11.12 58.06 2.00
CA ARG A 148 -11.45 56.64 1.77
C ARG A 148 -10.79 56.03 0.53
N GLY A 149 -9.95 56.78 -0.17
CA GLY A 149 -9.32 56.35 -1.43
C GLY A 149 -7.86 56.77 -1.51
N ARG A 150 -7.21 56.87 -0.34
CA ARG A 150 -5.76 57.09 -0.21
C ARG A 150 -4.99 55.77 -0.23
N ILE A 151 -5.58 54.73 0.33
CA ILE A 151 -5.01 53.38 0.36
C ILE A 151 -6.01 52.46 -0.35
N ALA A 152 -5.53 51.67 -1.30
CA ALA A 152 -6.28 50.58 -1.90
C ALA A 152 -5.70 49.24 -1.47
N ARG A 153 -6.57 48.31 -1.06
CA ARG A 153 -6.20 46.91 -0.84
C ARG A 153 -6.34 46.15 -2.15
N ILE A 154 -5.30 45.42 -2.52
CA ILE A 154 -5.23 44.58 -3.70
C ILE A 154 -5.18 43.14 -3.23
N THR A 155 -6.18 42.36 -3.63
CA THR A 155 -6.31 40.93 -3.30
C THR A 155 -5.87 40.09 -4.50
N ILE A 156 -4.98 39.14 -4.23
CA ILE A 156 -4.56 38.09 -5.15
C ILE A 156 -5.43 36.87 -4.83
N GLU A 157 -6.29 36.50 -5.77
CA GLU A 157 -7.20 35.36 -5.65
C GLU A 157 -6.46 34.11 -6.10
N ASN A 158 -6.21 33.17 -5.18
CA ASN A 158 -5.65 31.86 -5.52
C ASN A 158 -6.53 31.18 -6.59
N ASP A 159 -5.92 30.84 -7.73
CA ASP A 159 -6.54 30.05 -8.78
C ASP A 159 -5.95 28.66 -9.00
N ASP A 160 -5.09 28.21 -8.09
CA ASP A 160 -4.48 26.90 -8.08
C ASP A 160 -5.28 25.84 -7.32
N ASP A 161 -5.28 24.64 -7.89
CA ASP A 161 -5.91 23.47 -7.31
C ASP A 161 -5.04 22.88 -6.18
N LYS A 162 -5.71 22.29 -5.18
CA LYS A 162 -5.04 21.50 -4.14
C LYS A 162 -4.27 20.33 -4.77
N PRO A 163 -3.08 19.99 -4.25
CA PRO A 163 -2.30 18.90 -4.80
C PRO A 163 -2.95 17.53 -4.61
N GLN A 164 -2.82 16.70 -5.63
CA GLN A 164 -3.11 15.28 -5.60
C GLN A 164 -1.96 14.53 -4.93
N VAL A 165 -2.27 13.64 -4.00
CA VAL A 165 -1.30 12.74 -3.36
C VAL A 165 -1.39 11.36 -3.99
N TYR A 166 -0.23 10.77 -4.29
CA TYR A 166 -0.10 9.41 -4.79
C TYR A 166 1.20 8.73 -4.35
N PHE A 167 1.24 7.40 -4.41
CA PHE A 167 2.47 6.62 -4.29
C PHE A 167 3.20 6.58 -5.64
N ILE A 168 4.52 6.77 -5.63
CA ILE A 168 5.33 6.73 -6.87
C ILE A 168 5.30 5.35 -7.53
N SER A 169 5.17 4.27 -6.74
CA SER A 169 5.02 2.90 -7.24
C SER A 169 3.82 2.24 -6.57
N PRO A 170 2.99 1.47 -7.30
CA PRO A 170 1.89 0.70 -6.70
C PRO A 170 2.37 -0.56 -5.98
N GLU A 171 3.56 -1.06 -6.29
CA GLU A 171 4.09 -2.31 -5.72
C GLU A 171 5.61 -2.30 -5.59
N GLN A 172 6.13 -3.10 -4.66
CA GLN A 172 7.54 -3.45 -4.58
C GLN A 172 7.72 -4.81 -3.90
N THR A 173 8.81 -5.52 -4.21
CA THR A 173 9.18 -6.77 -3.54
C THR A 173 10.61 -6.66 -3.02
N VAL A 174 10.81 -7.03 -1.76
CA VAL A 174 12.12 -7.07 -1.11
C VAL A 174 12.31 -8.41 -0.41
N ALA A 175 13.56 -8.87 -0.29
CA ALA A 175 13.85 -10.01 0.58
C ALA A 175 13.90 -9.55 2.03
N GLU A 176 13.53 -10.39 2.99
CA GLU A 176 13.66 -10.06 4.42
C GLU A 176 15.09 -9.62 4.82
N THR A 177 16.10 -10.15 4.13
CA THR A 177 17.53 -9.87 4.36
C THR A 177 17.96 -8.45 4.02
N VAL A 178 17.16 -7.65 3.29
CA VAL A 178 17.57 -6.29 2.88
C VAL A 178 17.49 -5.28 4.03
N ARG A 179 16.84 -5.63 5.15
CA ARG A 179 16.68 -4.84 6.39
C ARG A 179 15.96 -3.49 6.25
N SER A 180 15.78 -2.95 5.05
CA SER A 180 15.06 -1.70 4.81
C SER A 180 14.44 -1.65 3.42
N ALA A 181 13.24 -1.08 3.33
CA ALA A 181 12.56 -0.70 2.10
C ALA A 181 12.08 0.76 2.19
N ASN A 182 11.75 1.37 1.05
CA ASN A 182 11.34 2.77 1.01
C ASN A 182 9.90 2.87 0.52
N LEU A 183 9.13 3.79 1.12
CA LEU A 183 7.80 4.18 0.66
C LEU A 183 7.85 5.65 0.29
N THR A 184 7.56 5.99 -0.97
CA THR A 184 7.60 7.39 -1.43
C THR A 184 6.25 7.87 -1.90
N LEU A 185 5.77 8.94 -1.26
CA LEU A 185 4.60 9.70 -1.67
C LEU A 185 5.03 10.95 -2.44
N ALA A 186 4.21 11.36 -3.40
CA ALA A 186 4.44 12.55 -4.21
C ALA A 186 3.16 13.39 -4.36
N LEU A 187 3.38 14.67 -4.66
CA LEU A 187 2.38 15.65 -5.09
C LEU A 187 2.52 15.87 -6.60
N ASP A 188 1.44 16.24 -7.27
CA ASP A 188 1.42 16.62 -8.70
C ASP A 188 1.74 18.11 -8.93
N ASN A 189 1.45 18.98 -7.96
CA ASN A 189 1.92 20.35 -7.88
C ASN A 189 2.43 20.71 -6.47
N VAL A 190 3.11 21.85 -6.37
CA VAL A 190 3.62 22.36 -5.09
C VAL A 190 2.45 22.91 -4.27
N SER A 191 2.56 22.84 -2.96
CA SER A 191 1.65 23.50 -2.01
C SER A 191 2.44 24.46 -1.13
N GLY A 192 1.90 25.66 -0.90
CA GLY A 192 2.38 26.62 0.08
C GLY A 192 2.15 26.19 1.53
N PHE A 193 1.40 25.10 1.74
CA PHE A 193 1.14 24.49 3.04
C PHE A 193 1.74 23.09 3.16
N ASP A 194 2.02 22.69 4.39
CA ASP A 194 2.28 21.28 4.72
C ASP A 194 1.07 20.42 4.32
N THR A 195 1.30 19.42 3.47
CA THR A 195 0.30 18.39 3.14
C THR A 195 0.43 17.24 4.11
N ILE A 196 -0.64 16.98 4.89
CA ILE A 196 -0.65 15.94 5.94
C ILE A 196 -1.52 14.78 5.48
N ILE A 197 -0.94 13.58 5.45
CA ILE A 197 -1.55 12.37 4.89
C ILE A 197 -1.60 11.30 5.98
N SER A 198 -2.78 10.77 6.28
CA SER A 198 -2.87 9.54 7.08
C SER A 198 -2.70 8.31 6.20
N LEU A 199 -1.95 7.32 6.69
CA LEU A 199 -1.78 6.03 6.05
C LEU A 199 -2.63 4.99 6.76
N ILE A 200 -3.36 4.21 5.97
CA ILE A 200 -4.04 2.99 6.44
C ILE A 200 -3.15 1.81 6.06
N THR A 201 -2.89 0.93 7.04
CA THR A 201 -2.03 -0.26 6.86
C THR A 201 -2.86 -1.54 6.97
N ASP A 202 -2.68 -2.46 6.03
CA ASP A 202 -3.29 -3.80 6.00
C ASP A 202 -2.25 -4.81 5.46
N GLY A 203 -2.66 -6.06 5.24
CA GLY A 203 -1.83 -7.11 4.67
C GLY A 203 -1.64 -8.30 5.62
N THR A 204 -0.71 -9.18 5.26
CA THR A 204 -0.41 -10.38 6.05
C THR A 204 0.75 -10.20 7.02
N GLY A 205 1.64 -9.23 6.76
CA GLY A 205 2.77 -8.95 7.64
C GLY A 205 2.35 -8.27 8.93
N THR A 206 2.94 -8.71 10.02
CA THR A 206 2.72 -8.28 11.39
C THR A 206 3.70 -7.17 11.78
N ALA A 207 3.14 -6.05 12.26
CA ALA A 207 3.95 -4.91 12.68
C ALA A 207 4.80 -5.24 13.91
N ASN A 208 6.08 -4.89 13.85
CA ASN A 208 7.17 -5.16 14.80
C ASN A 208 7.63 -6.63 14.87
N GLU A 209 7.07 -7.50 14.04
CA GLU A 209 7.58 -8.86 13.82
C GLU A 209 8.26 -8.91 12.45
N ASP A 210 7.60 -8.43 11.39
CA ASP A 210 8.10 -8.54 10.01
C ASP A 210 8.57 -7.18 9.45
N TYR A 211 7.93 -6.10 9.91
CA TYR A 211 8.32 -4.74 9.53
C TYR A 211 8.06 -3.72 10.64
N SER A 212 8.75 -2.57 10.58
CA SER A 212 8.37 -1.40 11.38
C SER A 212 8.50 -0.11 10.57
N LEU A 213 7.60 0.85 10.84
CA LEU A 213 7.59 2.14 10.18
C LEU A 213 8.34 3.17 11.02
N SER A 214 9.26 3.89 10.38
CA SER A 214 9.96 5.01 11.01
C SER A 214 9.05 6.24 11.01
N GLY A 215 8.13 6.37 11.96
CA GLY A 215 7.27 7.56 12.10
C GLY A 215 5.86 7.29 12.64
N SER A 216 5.02 8.32 12.59
CA SER A 216 3.58 8.20 12.83
C SER A 216 2.87 7.61 11.61
N SER A 217 1.64 7.13 11.80
CA SER A 217 0.68 6.84 10.71
C SER A 217 0.27 8.10 9.92
N GLU A 218 0.86 9.25 10.22
CA GLU A 218 0.71 10.52 9.51
C GLU A 218 2.05 10.89 8.88
N VAL A 219 2.00 11.23 7.60
CA VAL A 219 3.13 11.67 6.78
C VAL A 219 2.92 13.13 6.44
N THR A 220 3.97 13.94 6.57
CA THR A 220 3.94 15.34 6.15
C THR A 220 4.89 15.53 4.98
N ILE A 221 4.35 16.00 3.85
CA ILE A 221 5.14 16.61 2.78
C ILE A 221 5.18 18.11 3.10
N PRO A 222 6.35 18.67 3.47
CA PRO A 222 6.44 20.07 3.86
C PRO A 222 6.04 21.02 2.73
N ALA A 223 5.57 22.22 3.07
CA ALA A 223 5.34 23.29 2.11
C ALA A 223 6.55 23.49 1.17
N GLY A 224 6.30 23.65 -0.12
CA GLY A 224 7.33 23.81 -1.15
C GLY A 224 7.95 22.50 -1.66
N GLU A 225 7.72 21.36 -1.01
CA GLU A 225 8.26 20.06 -1.42
C GLU A 225 7.24 19.25 -2.23
N LEU A 226 7.72 18.47 -3.20
CA LEU A 226 6.86 17.63 -4.06
C LEU A 226 6.79 16.17 -3.62
N SER A 227 7.60 15.74 -2.64
CA SER A 227 7.61 14.34 -2.25
C SER A 227 8.17 14.12 -0.85
N LYS A 228 7.83 12.96 -0.27
CA LYS A 228 8.41 12.46 0.96
C LYS A 228 8.65 10.97 0.87
N THR A 229 9.87 10.55 1.20
CA THR A 229 10.22 9.14 1.40
C THR A 229 10.20 8.79 2.89
N ILE A 230 9.63 7.62 3.20
CA ILE A 230 9.53 7.02 4.53
C ILE A 230 10.33 5.72 4.49
N ASP A 231 11.14 5.51 5.52
CA ASP A 231 11.91 4.28 5.69
C ASP A 231 11.07 3.22 6.41
N ILE A 232 10.88 2.09 5.75
CA ILE A 232 10.31 0.87 6.31
C ILE A 232 11.48 -0.02 6.73
N GLN A 233 11.58 -0.33 8.01
CA GLN A 233 12.54 -1.32 8.49
C GLN A 233 11.96 -2.71 8.25
N ILE A 234 12.73 -3.57 7.60
CA ILE A 234 12.40 -4.97 7.38
C ILE A 234 13.09 -5.79 8.47
N ILE A 235 12.32 -6.60 9.18
CA ILE A 235 12.81 -7.39 10.31
C ILE A 235 13.03 -8.80 9.78
N GLU A 236 14.29 -9.21 9.74
CA GLU A 236 14.68 -10.59 9.45
C GLU A 236 14.76 -11.34 10.78
N ASP A 237 14.13 -12.52 10.84
CA ASP A 237 14.19 -13.40 11.99
C ASP A 237 14.83 -14.76 11.66
N ILE A 238 14.58 -15.78 12.47
CA ILE A 238 15.14 -17.13 12.27
C ILE A 238 14.06 -18.20 12.03
N ILE A 239 12.80 -17.79 11.97
CA ILE A 239 11.63 -18.65 11.81
C ILE A 239 11.40 -18.78 10.32
N PRO A 240 11.58 -19.98 9.74
CA PRO A 240 11.38 -20.10 8.31
C PRO A 240 9.90 -19.94 7.94
N GLU A 241 9.61 -19.02 7.02
CA GLU A 241 8.26 -18.63 6.64
C GLU A 241 8.09 -18.26 5.15
N GLY A 242 6.83 -18.06 4.75
CA GLY A 242 6.47 -17.70 3.38
C GLY A 242 6.50 -16.18 3.18
N GLY A 243 6.38 -15.73 1.93
CA GLY A 243 6.29 -14.30 1.65
C GLY A 243 5.03 -13.65 2.23
N GLU A 244 5.18 -12.40 2.64
CA GLU A 244 4.14 -11.61 3.28
C GLU A 244 3.93 -10.27 2.58
N THR A 245 2.80 -9.63 2.88
CA THR A 245 2.45 -8.33 2.29
C THR A 245 2.18 -7.29 3.36
N VAL A 246 2.62 -6.06 3.10
CA VAL A 246 2.24 -4.85 3.81
C VAL A 246 1.62 -3.90 2.80
N ILE A 247 0.35 -3.59 3.00
CA ILE A 247 -0.44 -2.76 2.10
C ILE A 247 -0.63 -1.39 2.74
N PHE A 248 -0.22 -0.34 2.04
CA PHE A 248 -0.42 1.05 2.43
C PHE A 248 -1.49 1.67 1.54
N GLU A 249 -2.49 2.30 2.15
CA GLU A 249 -3.52 3.05 1.45
C GLU A 249 -3.55 4.50 1.95
N LEU A 250 -3.83 5.42 1.03
CA LEU A 250 -4.07 6.82 1.39
C LEU A 250 -5.38 6.94 2.16
N GLY A 251 -5.30 7.49 3.38
CA GLY A 251 -6.44 7.86 4.20
C GLY A 251 -6.87 9.31 3.94
N SER A 252 -7.08 10.07 5.01
CA SER A 252 -7.39 11.50 4.93
C SER A 252 -6.18 12.32 4.48
N VAL A 253 -6.41 13.27 3.57
CA VAL A 253 -5.40 14.25 3.14
C VAL A 253 -5.85 15.66 3.55
N GLN A 254 -5.01 16.39 4.28
CA GLN A 254 -5.18 17.81 4.59
C GLN A 254 -4.30 18.64 3.67
N ASN A 255 -4.82 19.79 3.21
CA ASN A 255 -4.16 20.66 2.21
C ASN A 255 -3.77 19.93 0.91
N GLY A 256 -4.57 18.94 0.54
CA GLY A 256 -4.43 18.12 -0.66
C GLY A 256 -5.66 17.24 -0.83
N ILE A 257 -5.64 16.40 -1.85
CA ILE A 257 -6.66 15.38 -2.12
C ILE A 257 -6.00 14.07 -2.52
N ALA A 258 -6.64 12.93 -2.24
CA ALA A 258 -6.16 11.64 -2.73
C ALA A 258 -6.35 11.58 -4.25
N SER A 259 -5.36 11.06 -4.98
CA SER A 259 -5.38 10.96 -6.44
C SER A 259 -6.72 10.47 -7.00
N ILE A 260 -7.24 11.20 -7.99
CA ILE A 260 -8.42 10.83 -8.78
C ILE A 260 -8.09 10.42 -10.24
N ASP A 261 -6.84 10.57 -10.66
CA ASP A 261 -6.39 10.48 -12.06
C ASP A 261 -5.56 9.22 -12.36
N ASP A 262 -6.02 8.05 -11.90
CA ASP A 262 -5.38 6.74 -12.14
C ASP A 262 -3.94 6.61 -11.55
N LEU A 263 -3.47 7.59 -10.78
CA LEU A 263 -2.22 7.47 -10.03
C LEU A 263 -2.42 6.59 -8.78
N PRO A 264 -1.39 5.83 -8.35
CA PRO A 264 -1.53 4.86 -7.28
C PRO A 264 -1.93 5.48 -5.94
N THR A 265 -3.09 5.11 -5.42
CA THR A 265 -3.54 5.44 -4.05
C THR A 265 -3.31 4.32 -3.05
N ARG A 266 -2.76 3.20 -3.53
CA ARG A 266 -2.36 2.02 -2.77
C ARG A 266 -0.95 1.61 -3.16
N HIS A 267 -0.16 1.19 -2.18
CA HIS A 267 1.16 0.59 -2.36
C HIS A 267 1.22 -0.76 -1.65
N THR A 268 1.58 -1.83 -2.36
CA THR A 268 1.81 -3.16 -1.79
C THR A 268 3.31 -3.44 -1.72
N LEU A 269 3.83 -3.57 -0.51
CA LEU A 269 5.17 -4.08 -0.24
C LEU A 269 5.08 -5.58 0.02
N THR A 270 5.72 -6.40 -0.80
CA THR A 270 5.92 -7.83 -0.53
C THR A 270 7.28 -8.06 0.11
N ILE A 271 7.28 -8.63 1.31
CA ILE A 271 8.48 -9.13 1.99
C ILE A 271 8.59 -10.61 1.65
N ALA A 272 9.54 -10.97 0.80
CA ALA A 272 9.78 -12.37 0.44
C ALA A 272 10.46 -13.08 1.62
N GLY A 273 9.79 -14.12 2.13
CA GLY A 273 10.30 -14.98 3.19
C GLY A 273 11.41 -15.93 2.71
N ASP A 274 12.06 -16.59 3.66
CA ASP A 274 13.22 -17.47 3.47
C ASP A 274 12.85 -18.90 3.06
N ILE A 275 11.58 -19.30 3.19
CA ILE A 275 11.09 -20.54 2.59
C ILE A 275 10.64 -20.27 1.16
N ALA A 276 11.44 -20.75 0.22
CA ALA A 276 10.94 -21.03 -1.12
C ALA A 276 9.89 -22.15 -1.02
N LEU A 277 8.65 -21.85 -1.36
CA LEU A 277 7.64 -22.85 -1.69
C LEU A 277 7.77 -23.23 -3.16
N ASN A 278 7.33 -24.44 -3.53
CA ASN A 278 7.26 -24.81 -4.95
C ASN A 278 6.27 -23.90 -5.68
N ASP A 279 5.05 -23.90 -5.14
CA ASP A 279 3.90 -23.10 -5.54
C ASP A 279 2.79 -23.32 -4.47
N THR A 280 1.68 -22.62 -4.56
CA THR A 280 0.49 -22.82 -3.73
C THR A 280 -0.59 -23.61 -4.46
N GLY A 281 -0.58 -23.68 -5.79
CA GLY A 281 -1.62 -24.32 -6.59
C GLY A 281 -2.87 -23.47 -6.83
N VAL A 282 -2.87 -22.17 -6.50
CA VAL A 282 -4.07 -21.33 -6.51
C VAL A 282 -4.25 -20.59 -7.83
N THR A 283 -4.72 -21.29 -8.85
CA THR A 283 -4.92 -20.69 -10.19
C THR A 283 -6.16 -19.79 -10.34
N GLY A 284 -6.89 -19.51 -9.25
CA GLY A 284 -8.20 -18.84 -9.29
C GLY A 284 -8.29 -17.68 -8.30
N PHE A 285 -9.34 -16.87 -8.46
CA PHE A 285 -9.53 -15.62 -7.71
C PHE A 285 -10.79 -15.64 -6.84
N SER A 286 -10.85 -14.72 -5.87
CA SER A 286 -11.94 -14.55 -4.93
C SER A 286 -12.44 -13.11 -4.84
N ASP A 287 -13.75 -12.90 -4.73
CA ASP A 287 -14.35 -11.59 -4.40
C ASP A 287 -14.89 -11.53 -2.95
N GLY A 288 -14.55 -12.53 -2.13
CA GLY A 288 -15.08 -12.72 -0.78
C GLY A 288 -16.45 -13.42 -0.72
N VAL A 289 -17.08 -13.68 -1.86
CA VAL A 289 -18.34 -14.43 -1.98
C VAL A 289 -18.15 -15.69 -2.84
N ASN A 290 -17.50 -15.54 -3.99
CA ASN A 290 -17.11 -16.61 -4.89
C ASN A 290 -15.59 -16.78 -4.85
N TYR A 291 -15.13 -17.98 -4.49
CA TYR A 291 -13.71 -18.33 -4.33
C TYR A 291 -13.15 -19.12 -5.52
N ALA A 292 -13.76 -19.03 -6.70
CA ALA A 292 -13.36 -19.78 -7.89
C ALA A 292 -13.54 -18.95 -9.16
N LEU A 293 -13.25 -17.66 -9.10
CA LEU A 293 -13.26 -16.77 -10.27
C LEU A 293 -12.09 -17.09 -11.20
N SER A 294 -12.31 -16.94 -12.51
CA SER A 294 -11.30 -17.16 -13.55
C SER A 294 -10.49 -15.90 -13.90
N SER A 295 -10.87 -14.76 -13.33
CA SER A 295 -10.24 -13.46 -13.56
C SER A 295 -10.23 -12.67 -12.27
N GLU A 296 -9.15 -11.92 -12.05
CA GLU A 296 -8.99 -11.12 -10.85
C GLU A 296 -10.03 -10.00 -10.77
N PRO A 297 -10.80 -9.91 -9.67
CA PRO A 297 -11.74 -8.83 -9.46
C PRO A 297 -11.00 -7.53 -9.07
N ALA A 298 -11.37 -6.41 -9.70
CA ALA A 298 -10.70 -5.12 -9.51
C ALA A 298 -10.74 -4.59 -8.07
N ASN A 299 -11.73 -5.00 -7.27
CA ASN A 299 -11.87 -4.64 -5.86
C ASN A 299 -11.08 -5.55 -4.91
N ASN A 300 -10.47 -6.63 -5.41
CA ASN A 300 -9.55 -7.48 -4.66
C ASN A 300 -8.35 -7.85 -5.57
N PRO A 301 -7.51 -6.88 -5.94
CA PRO A 301 -6.34 -7.12 -6.79
C PRO A 301 -5.19 -7.78 -5.99
N ALA A 302 -4.17 -8.23 -6.70
CA ALA A 302 -2.96 -8.89 -6.20
C ALA A 302 -3.21 -10.20 -5.42
N GLN A 303 -4.10 -11.04 -5.92
CA GLN A 303 -4.34 -12.38 -5.37
C GLN A 303 -3.34 -13.40 -5.90
N ASP A 304 -3.20 -14.51 -5.18
CA ASP A 304 -2.22 -15.58 -5.45
C ASP A 304 -2.21 -16.02 -6.92
N GLY A 305 -3.37 -16.28 -7.53
CA GLY A 305 -3.47 -16.67 -8.94
C GLY A 305 -3.04 -15.63 -9.97
N SER A 306 -2.67 -14.41 -9.57
CA SER A 306 -2.08 -13.37 -10.42
C SER A 306 -0.55 -13.34 -10.37
N VAL A 307 0.06 -14.02 -9.38
CA VAL A 307 1.51 -14.05 -9.13
C VAL A 307 2.02 -15.50 -9.24
N GLY A 308 3.33 -15.72 -9.08
CA GLY A 308 3.85 -17.10 -9.00
C GLY A 308 3.89 -17.91 -10.30
N ARG A 309 4.09 -19.23 -10.15
CA ARG A 309 4.22 -20.17 -11.28
C ARG A 309 2.86 -20.70 -11.73
N ASP A 310 1.86 -20.69 -10.87
CA ASP A 310 0.46 -20.89 -11.20
C ASP A 310 -0.11 -19.81 -12.13
N ALA A 311 0.34 -18.55 -12.05
CA ALA A 311 -0.02 -17.53 -13.05
C ALA A 311 0.70 -17.71 -14.40
N THR A 312 1.98 -18.11 -14.38
CA THR A 312 2.85 -18.11 -15.58
C THR A 312 2.93 -19.46 -16.31
N VAL A 313 2.80 -20.58 -15.59
CA VAL A 313 2.92 -21.95 -16.10
C VAL A 313 1.91 -22.93 -15.42
N PRO A 314 0.58 -22.73 -15.55
CA PRO A 314 -0.43 -23.58 -14.90
C PRO A 314 -0.64 -24.97 -15.56
N ASN A 315 0.16 -25.32 -16.58
CA ASN A 315 -0.23 -26.31 -17.59
C ASN A 315 -0.10 -27.80 -17.19
N GLY A 316 0.24 -28.12 -15.95
CA GLY A 316 0.23 -29.49 -15.45
C GLY A 316 1.34 -30.38 -16.01
N THR A 317 2.36 -29.83 -16.69
CA THR A 317 3.34 -30.61 -17.46
C THR A 317 4.30 -31.40 -16.58
N ASP A 318 4.75 -30.83 -15.46
CA ASP A 318 5.65 -31.43 -14.48
C ASP A 318 5.16 -31.25 -13.03
N GLY A 319 3.90 -30.91 -12.87
CA GLY A 319 3.19 -30.74 -11.60
C GLY A 319 1.91 -29.94 -11.85
N GLN A 320 0.84 -30.26 -11.13
CA GLN A 320 -0.43 -29.56 -11.27
C GLN A 320 -0.31 -28.09 -10.85
N ALA A 321 -1.04 -27.16 -11.50
CA ALA A 321 -1.28 -25.81 -11.00
C ALA A 321 -0.01 -25.08 -10.53
N GLY A 322 1.00 -24.94 -11.40
CA GLY A 322 2.21 -24.21 -11.04
C GLY A 322 3.25 -25.03 -10.28
N PHE A 323 2.95 -26.20 -9.71
CA PHE A 323 3.99 -27.07 -9.13
C PHE A 323 4.95 -27.61 -10.22
N SER A 324 6.21 -27.87 -9.86
CA SER A 324 7.20 -28.53 -10.73
C SER A 324 8.04 -29.56 -9.99
N PHE A 325 8.04 -30.77 -10.55
CA PHE A 325 8.66 -31.94 -9.97
C PHE A 325 9.40 -32.79 -11.02
N THR A 326 10.46 -33.46 -10.58
CA THR A 326 11.19 -34.48 -11.34
C THR A 326 11.20 -35.79 -10.58
N LYS A 327 10.84 -36.90 -11.23
CA LYS A 327 10.98 -38.25 -10.67
C LYS A 327 12.45 -38.67 -10.66
N LEU A 328 12.92 -39.28 -9.56
CA LEU A 328 14.29 -39.78 -9.45
C LEU A 328 14.34 -41.31 -9.27
N ASP A 329 15.27 -41.94 -9.97
CA ASP A 329 15.53 -43.38 -9.86
C ASP A 329 16.17 -43.78 -8.51
N ALA A 330 16.53 -45.05 -8.36
CA ALA A 330 17.14 -45.56 -7.12
C ALA A 330 18.54 -45.01 -6.80
N ASN A 331 19.19 -44.34 -7.75
CA ASN A 331 20.50 -43.71 -7.61
C ASN A 331 20.42 -42.17 -7.65
N GLY A 332 19.20 -41.59 -7.67
CA GLY A 332 19.00 -40.15 -7.70
C GLY A 332 19.05 -39.53 -9.10
N ASN A 333 19.11 -40.34 -10.17
CA ASN A 333 19.12 -39.79 -11.53
C ASN A 333 17.71 -39.35 -11.96
N PRO A 334 17.58 -38.23 -12.70
CA PRO A 334 16.30 -37.77 -13.21
C PRO A 334 15.71 -38.75 -14.22
N LEU A 335 14.39 -38.97 -14.10
CA LEU A 335 13.58 -39.79 -14.99
C LEU A 335 12.61 -38.89 -15.78
N PRO A 336 12.16 -39.32 -16.96
CA PRO A 336 11.11 -38.64 -17.70
C PRO A 336 9.84 -38.48 -16.87
N THR A 337 9.14 -37.36 -17.02
CA THR A 337 7.87 -37.10 -16.33
C THR A 337 6.78 -38.09 -16.75
N SER A 338 6.72 -38.39 -18.06
CA SER A 338 5.83 -39.36 -18.68
C SER A 338 6.52 -40.71 -18.88
N GLY A 339 6.04 -41.75 -18.20
CA GLY A 339 6.54 -43.11 -18.34
C GLY A 339 6.22 -44.00 -17.13
N SER A 340 6.48 -45.29 -17.25
CA SER A 340 6.22 -46.31 -16.21
C SER A 340 7.48 -46.70 -15.42
N GLU A 341 8.56 -45.93 -15.57
CA GLU A 341 9.81 -46.14 -14.84
C GLU A 341 9.56 -46.11 -13.34
N SER A 342 10.20 -47.02 -12.60
CA SER A 342 10.08 -47.03 -11.14
C SER A 342 10.95 -45.94 -10.54
N TRP A 343 10.33 -44.96 -9.88
CA TRP A 343 11.03 -43.92 -9.12
C TRP A 343 10.92 -44.16 -7.62
N ARG A 344 11.85 -43.57 -6.88
CA ARG A 344 11.94 -43.69 -5.41
C ARG A 344 11.95 -42.35 -4.69
N CYS A 345 12.27 -41.27 -5.41
CA CYS A 345 12.25 -39.92 -4.87
C CYS A 345 11.68 -38.94 -5.88
N VAL A 346 11.27 -37.78 -5.38
CA VAL A 346 10.74 -36.67 -6.18
C VAL A 346 11.56 -35.44 -5.86
N ARG A 347 12.21 -34.84 -6.85
CA ARG A 347 12.84 -33.54 -6.70
C ARG A 347 11.82 -32.46 -7.01
N ASP A 348 11.70 -31.48 -6.13
CA ASP A 348 11.08 -30.20 -6.39
C ASP A 348 12.07 -29.32 -7.18
N ASN A 349 11.67 -28.88 -8.38
CA ASN A 349 12.58 -28.12 -9.24
C ASN A 349 12.69 -26.64 -8.87
N VAL A 350 11.78 -26.12 -8.03
CA VAL A 350 11.78 -24.73 -7.56
C VAL A 350 12.61 -24.62 -6.29
N THR A 351 12.31 -25.45 -5.28
CA THR A 351 12.98 -25.40 -3.97
C THR A 351 14.29 -26.20 -3.96
N GLY A 352 14.46 -27.10 -4.93
CA GLY A 352 15.58 -28.04 -4.99
C GLY A 352 15.49 -29.19 -3.98
N LEU A 353 14.48 -29.18 -3.09
CA LEU A 353 14.25 -30.25 -2.13
C LEU A 353 14.01 -31.58 -2.82
N VAL A 354 14.49 -32.66 -2.22
CA VAL A 354 14.20 -34.02 -2.68
C VAL A 354 13.42 -34.76 -1.62
N TRP A 355 12.29 -35.32 -2.03
CA TRP A 355 11.30 -35.96 -1.18
C TRP A 355 11.28 -37.46 -1.35
N GLU A 356 11.06 -38.15 -0.25
CA GLU A 356 10.83 -39.60 -0.23
C GLU A 356 9.50 -39.92 -0.93
N ARG A 357 9.50 -40.90 -1.85
CA ARG A 357 8.28 -41.58 -2.30
C ARG A 357 7.95 -42.73 -1.36
N LYS A 358 6.73 -42.77 -0.83
CA LYS A 358 6.23 -43.88 0.01
C LYS A 358 5.92 -45.12 -0.83
N ASP A 359 6.25 -46.28 -0.28
CA ASP A 359 5.89 -47.56 -0.87
C ASP A 359 4.41 -47.90 -0.58
N PRO A 360 3.78 -48.82 -1.35
CA PRO A 360 2.40 -49.26 -1.08
C PRO A 360 2.23 -49.82 0.34
N PRO A 361 1.00 -49.90 0.86
CA PRO A 361 0.74 -50.51 2.17
C PRO A 361 1.24 -51.95 2.25
N GLU A 362 1.86 -52.30 3.37
CA GLU A 362 2.47 -53.61 3.62
C GLU A 362 2.17 -54.10 5.05
N ASP A 363 2.30 -55.40 5.31
CA ASP A 363 2.21 -55.95 6.67
C ASP A 363 3.58 -55.82 7.39
N PRO A 364 3.63 -55.12 8.54
CA PRO A 364 4.88 -54.81 9.25
C PRO A 364 5.62 -56.05 9.76
N LEU A 365 4.95 -57.20 9.84
CA LEU A 365 5.52 -58.45 10.35
C LEU A 365 6.00 -59.41 9.25
N THR A 366 5.67 -59.16 7.99
CA THR A 366 5.91 -60.13 6.89
C THR A 366 6.67 -59.56 5.69
N THR A 367 7.03 -58.28 5.70
CA THR A 367 7.54 -57.57 4.51
C THR A 367 8.86 -56.84 4.79
N ALA A 368 9.60 -56.52 3.72
CA ALA A 368 10.95 -55.95 3.78
C ALA A 368 10.99 -54.41 3.63
N SER A 369 9.88 -53.77 3.22
CA SER A 369 9.86 -52.32 3.03
C SER A 369 9.25 -51.59 4.22
N TYR A 370 10.12 -51.09 5.09
CA TYR A 370 9.75 -50.24 6.21
C TYR A 370 9.29 -48.83 5.81
N ARG A 371 9.32 -48.50 4.52
CA ARG A 371 8.86 -47.22 3.95
C ARG A 371 7.42 -47.28 3.42
N ALA A 372 6.67 -48.33 3.78
CA ALA A 372 5.27 -48.47 3.41
C ALA A 372 4.42 -47.30 3.94
N SER A 373 3.40 -46.92 3.19
CA SER A 373 2.58 -45.75 3.50
C SER A 373 1.64 -45.91 4.70
N ASN A 374 1.36 -47.14 5.12
CA ASN A 374 0.50 -47.43 6.26
C ASN A 374 1.25 -47.50 7.60
N TYR A 375 2.56 -47.27 7.61
CA TYR A 375 3.34 -47.23 8.85
C TYR A 375 3.36 -45.84 9.47
N SER A 376 3.43 -45.82 10.79
CA SER A 376 3.44 -44.63 11.64
C SER A 376 4.46 -44.76 12.77
N TYR A 377 4.94 -43.61 13.23
CA TYR A 377 6.08 -43.50 14.16
C TYR A 377 5.82 -42.39 15.17
N THR A 378 6.27 -42.54 16.41
CA THR A 378 6.25 -41.47 17.41
C THR A 378 7.29 -40.41 17.08
N TRP A 379 7.09 -39.18 17.55
CA TRP A 379 8.06 -38.11 17.38
C TRP A 379 9.17 -38.24 18.43
N TYR A 380 10.43 -38.19 17.99
CA TYR A 380 11.60 -38.21 18.88
C TYR A 380 12.74 -37.34 18.31
N GLN A 381 13.33 -36.50 19.17
CA GLN A 381 14.53 -35.70 18.89
C GLN A 381 15.33 -35.51 20.19
N ASP A 382 16.55 -36.04 20.24
CA ASP A 382 17.38 -36.04 21.46
C ASP A 382 18.16 -34.73 21.66
N ASP A 383 18.27 -33.91 20.62
CA ASP A 383 18.94 -32.61 20.68
C ASP A 383 18.03 -31.55 21.32
N ASP A 384 18.42 -31.08 22.51
CA ASP A 384 17.73 -30.05 23.30
C ASP A 384 17.56 -28.71 22.58
N SER A 385 18.41 -28.42 21.58
CA SER A 385 18.28 -27.21 20.76
C SER A 385 17.19 -27.32 19.70
N LEU A 386 16.78 -28.55 19.36
CA LEU A 386 15.81 -28.82 18.29
C LEU A 386 14.48 -29.35 18.82
N ASN A 387 14.42 -29.75 20.10
CA ASN A 387 13.29 -30.52 20.59
C ASN A 387 12.15 -29.71 21.23
N GLY A 388 12.31 -28.40 21.40
CA GLY A 388 11.30 -27.56 22.04
C GLY A 388 11.03 -27.93 23.50
N GLY A 389 12.05 -28.41 24.23
CA GLY A 389 12.00 -28.70 25.66
C GLY A 389 11.56 -30.12 26.03
N ASN A 390 11.28 -30.99 25.05
CA ASN A 390 10.86 -32.37 25.30
C ASN A 390 11.27 -33.29 24.15
N ASN A 391 12.07 -34.32 24.46
CA ASN A 391 12.65 -35.24 23.49
C ASN A 391 11.61 -36.11 22.76
N GLY A 392 10.37 -36.16 23.24
CA GLY A 392 9.30 -36.97 22.67
C GLY A 392 9.30 -38.42 23.18
N ALA A 393 8.80 -39.35 22.36
CA ALA A 393 8.62 -40.75 22.76
C ALA A 393 9.49 -41.69 21.93
N ILE A 394 10.28 -42.52 22.63
CA ILE A 394 11.16 -43.51 22.01
C ILE A 394 10.33 -44.57 21.27
N ASN A 395 9.20 -45.02 21.80
CA ASN A 395 8.33 -46.00 21.14
C ASN A 395 6.87 -45.56 21.24
N GLU A 396 6.02 -46.18 20.42
CA GLU A 396 4.58 -46.13 20.62
C GLU A 396 4.16 -46.81 21.93
N ASN A 397 3.03 -46.34 22.50
CA ASN A 397 2.51 -46.86 23.77
C ASN A 397 2.16 -48.36 23.72
N SER A 398 1.88 -48.91 22.54
CA SER A 398 1.54 -50.32 22.31
C SER A 398 2.73 -51.26 22.20
N VAL A 399 3.97 -50.78 22.37
CA VAL A 399 5.18 -51.61 22.44
C VAL A 399 5.62 -51.75 23.91
N PRO A 400 5.08 -52.73 24.66
CA PRO A 400 5.36 -52.90 26.08
C PRO A 400 6.76 -53.47 26.38
N ASP A 401 7.41 -54.11 25.39
CA ASP A 401 8.74 -54.74 25.56
C ASP A 401 9.85 -53.92 24.90
N ARG A 402 10.74 -53.36 25.72
CA ARG A 402 11.93 -52.63 25.25
C ARG A 402 12.93 -53.52 24.49
N ASN A 403 12.83 -54.84 24.61
CA ASN A 403 13.69 -55.80 23.90
C ASN A 403 13.13 -56.20 22.53
N ASN A 404 11.85 -55.90 22.26
CA ASN A 404 11.23 -56.02 20.95
C ASN A 404 10.56 -54.70 20.55
N PRO A 405 11.36 -53.67 20.24
CA PRO A 405 10.89 -52.29 20.07
C PRO A 405 10.05 -52.02 18.80
N ILE A 406 9.68 -53.06 18.03
CA ILE A 406 8.87 -52.96 16.81
C ILE A 406 7.42 -53.32 17.14
N GLY A 407 6.49 -52.42 16.79
CA GLY A 407 5.05 -52.57 16.98
C GLY A 407 4.30 -53.06 15.75
N THR A 408 2.97 -53.07 15.81
CA THR A 408 2.10 -53.42 14.65
C THR A 408 1.85 -52.23 13.72
N SER A 409 2.33 -51.04 14.07
CA SER A 409 2.14 -49.79 13.33
C SER A 409 3.40 -49.33 12.61
N CYS A 410 4.56 -49.85 12.98
CA CYS A 410 5.87 -49.43 12.49
C CYS A 410 6.65 -50.66 12.04
N ALA A 411 7.62 -50.48 11.14
CA ALA A 411 8.50 -51.56 10.72
C ALA A 411 9.92 -51.04 10.51
N TYR A 412 10.89 -51.95 10.55
CA TYR A 412 12.28 -51.71 10.17
C TYR A 412 12.88 -52.98 9.57
N ARG A 413 14.02 -52.84 8.89
CA ARG A 413 14.79 -54.02 8.51
C ARG A 413 15.27 -54.73 9.76
N ILE A 414 14.75 -55.94 9.99
CA ILE A 414 15.16 -56.78 11.13
C ILE A 414 16.65 -57.10 11.00
N ASP A 415 17.42 -56.59 11.95
CA ASP A 415 18.84 -56.87 12.13
C ASP A 415 19.06 -57.25 13.59
N GLU A 416 19.29 -58.54 13.85
CA GLU A 416 19.45 -59.07 15.20
C GLU A 416 20.59 -58.40 15.97
N SER A 417 21.62 -57.89 15.27
CA SER A 417 22.75 -57.21 15.90
C SER A 417 22.42 -55.79 16.39
N ARG A 418 21.30 -55.21 15.92
CA ARG A 418 20.90 -53.83 16.19
C ARG A 418 19.54 -53.71 16.88
N ARG A 419 18.91 -54.82 17.27
CA ARG A 419 17.57 -54.83 17.89
C ARG A 419 17.39 -53.83 19.04
N ASN A 420 18.44 -53.59 19.84
CA ASN A 420 18.38 -52.65 20.96
C ASN A 420 18.39 -51.15 20.54
N ARG A 421 18.43 -50.84 19.23
CA ARG A 421 18.48 -49.49 18.66
C ARG A 421 17.37 -49.22 17.64
N LEU A 422 16.44 -50.16 17.42
CA LEU A 422 15.39 -50.07 16.40
C LEU A 422 14.06 -49.67 17.04
N PHE A 423 13.85 -48.39 17.32
CA PHE A 423 12.66 -47.91 18.01
C PHE A 423 11.59 -47.36 17.07
N CYS A 424 10.29 -47.47 17.39
CA CYS A 424 9.19 -46.95 16.55
C CYS A 424 9.06 -45.41 16.59
N ASN A 425 10.13 -44.68 16.27
CA ASN A 425 10.17 -43.23 16.28
C ASN A 425 10.82 -42.63 15.02
N THR A 426 10.63 -41.31 14.85
CA THR A 426 11.15 -40.55 13.71
C THR A 426 12.67 -40.58 13.58
N ASP A 427 13.42 -40.54 14.68
CA ASP A 427 14.89 -40.56 14.67
C ASP A 427 15.43 -41.88 14.10
N THR A 428 14.91 -43.01 14.59
CA THR A 428 15.27 -44.35 14.08
C THR A 428 14.90 -44.49 12.61
N TYR A 429 13.72 -43.99 12.20
CA TYR A 429 13.29 -44.01 10.81
C TYR A 429 14.27 -43.27 9.89
N VAL A 430 14.68 -42.06 10.28
CA VAL A 430 15.68 -41.27 9.55
C VAL A 430 17.00 -42.04 9.44
N VAL A 431 17.49 -42.61 10.54
CA VAL A 431 18.73 -43.40 10.56
C VAL A 431 18.66 -44.59 9.60
N GLU A 432 17.55 -45.33 9.57
CA GLU A 432 17.41 -46.50 8.68
C GLU A 432 17.29 -46.10 7.21
N VAL A 433 16.58 -45.02 6.88
CA VAL A 433 16.50 -44.51 5.49
C VAL A 433 17.87 -44.03 5.00
N ASN A 434 18.62 -43.31 5.83
CA ASN A 434 19.98 -42.86 5.50
C ASN A 434 20.93 -44.04 5.31
N ARG A 435 20.84 -45.06 6.18
CA ARG A 435 21.61 -46.30 6.04
C ARG A 435 21.27 -47.07 4.76
N TYR A 436 20.02 -46.98 4.29
CA TYR A 436 19.60 -47.60 3.03
C TYR A 436 20.13 -46.90 1.79
N GLY A 437 20.55 -45.64 1.90
CA GLY A 437 21.02 -44.86 0.76
C GLY A 437 19.89 -44.57 -0.22
N LEU A 438 18.73 -44.13 0.28
CA LEU A 438 17.56 -43.90 -0.55
C LEU A 438 17.88 -42.89 -1.66
N CYS A 439 17.72 -43.32 -2.91
CA CYS A 439 18.08 -42.55 -4.11
C CYS A 439 19.57 -42.16 -4.17
N GLY A 440 20.45 -42.98 -3.57
CA GLY A 440 21.88 -42.68 -3.48
C GLY A 440 22.26 -41.67 -2.40
N PHE A 441 21.31 -41.28 -1.54
CA PHE A 441 21.49 -40.23 -0.54
C PHE A 441 21.41 -40.75 0.90
N ASP A 442 22.12 -40.09 1.82
CA ASP A 442 22.27 -40.47 3.23
C ASP A 442 22.10 -39.31 4.23
N ASP A 443 21.52 -38.19 3.78
CA ASP A 443 21.29 -36.95 4.53
C ASP A 443 19.80 -36.58 4.64
N TRP A 444 18.92 -37.57 4.59
CA TRP A 444 17.49 -37.42 4.81
C TRP A 444 17.17 -36.97 6.23
N ARG A 445 16.10 -36.18 6.37
CA ARG A 445 15.57 -35.67 7.63
C ARG A 445 14.05 -35.56 7.60
N VAL A 446 13.44 -35.41 8.78
CA VAL A 446 12.02 -35.03 8.89
C VAL A 446 11.87 -33.60 8.36
N PRO A 447 10.88 -33.32 7.50
CA PRO A 447 10.64 -31.97 6.98
C PRO A 447 10.14 -31.01 8.07
N SER A 448 10.43 -29.72 7.90
CA SER A 448 9.77 -28.67 8.68
C SER A 448 8.28 -28.58 8.33
N ALA A 449 7.50 -27.90 9.16
CA ALA A 449 6.09 -27.66 8.87
C ALA A 449 5.91 -26.89 7.55
N GLY A 450 6.76 -25.89 7.26
CA GLY A 450 6.74 -25.13 6.01
C GLY A 450 7.12 -25.98 4.79
N GLU A 451 8.12 -26.85 4.91
CA GLU A 451 8.47 -27.79 3.83
C GLU A 451 7.31 -28.76 3.54
N LEU A 452 6.61 -29.27 4.56
CA LEU A 452 5.44 -30.12 4.34
C LEU A 452 4.32 -29.39 3.57
N ARG A 453 4.12 -28.10 3.81
CA ARG A 453 3.16 -27.27 3.05
C ARG A 453 3.53 -27.17 1.58
N SER A 454 4.83 -27.12 1.27
CA SER A 454 5.35 -26.91 -0.10
C SER A 454 5.02 -28.00 -1.13
N ILE A 455 4.36 -29.09 -0.73
CA ILE A 455 3.93 -30.17 -1.63
C ILE A 455 2.41 -30.36 -1.68
N TYR A 456 1.63 -29.53 -0.96
CA TYR A 456 0.17 -29.54 -0.95
C TYR A 456 -0.37 -28.40 -1.83
N SER A 457 -1.47 -28.64 -2.53
CA SER A 457 -2.15 -27.61 -3.33
C SER A 457 -3.29 -26.98 -2.52
N TYR A 458 -3.38 -25.66 -2.53
CA TYR A 458 -4.33 -24.83 -1.79
C TYR A 458 -5.43 -24.23 -2.68
N SER A 459 -5.57 -24.73 -3.92
CA SER A 459 -6.49 -24.19 -4.94
C SER A 459 -7.86 -23.78 -4.41
N ALA A 460 -8.19 -22.51 -4.62
CA ALA A 460 -9.47 -21.94 -4.25
C ALA A 460 -10.62 -22.70 -4.95
N GLY A 461 -11.65 -23.09 -4.18
CA GLY A 461 -12.85 -23.79 -4.66
C GLY A 461 -12.86 -25.32 -4.52
N SER A 462 -11.70 -25.98 -4.42
CA SER A 462 -11.61 -27.44 -4.18
C SER A 462 -11.24 -27.78 -2.73
N GLY A 463 -10.79 -26.78 -1.97
CA GLY A 463 -10.11 -26.99 -0.69
C GLY A 463 -8.66 -27.44 -0.91
N ILE A 464 -7.92 -27.55 0.19
CA ILE A 464 -6.56 -28.06 0.15
C ILE A 464 -6.59 -29.53 -0.27
N THR A 465 -5.72 -29.91 -1.21
CA THR A 465 -5.63 -31.27 -1.76
C THR A 465 -4.30 -31.92 -1.41
N ALA A 466 -4.35 -33.24 -1.22
CA ALA A 466 -3.16 -34.06 -1.02
C ALA A 466 -2.16 -33.88 -2.18
N PRO A 467 -0.84 -34.08 -1.93
CA PRO A 467 0.21 -33.99 -2.92
C PRO A 467 -0.10 -34.76 -4.20
N ASP A 468 0.29 -34.20 -5.36
CA ASP A 468 0.02 -34.76 -6.68
C ASP A 468 0.41 -36.24 -6.76
N SER A 469 -0.60 -37.10 -6.85
CA SER A 469 -0.45 -38.55 -6.84
C SER A 469 0.41 -39.11 -7.99
N THR A 470 0.62 -38.32 -9.05
CA THR A 470 1.52 -38.65 -10.17
C THR A 470 2.98 -38.71 -9.73
N PHE A 471 3.35 -37.91 -8.73
CA PHE A 471 4.70 -37.81 -8.17
C PHE A 471 4.77 -38.44 -6.78
N PHE A 472 3.75 -38.21 -5.95
CA PHE A 472 3.62 -38.66 -4.57
C PHE A 472 2.50 -39.70 -4.41
N PRO A 473 2.61 -40.89 -5.04
CA PRO A 473 1.67 -41.97 -4.82
C PRO A 473 1.77 -42.47 -3.37
N ASN A 474 0.72 -43.15 -2.94
CA ASN A 474 0.62 -43.72 -1.59
C ASN A 474 0.72 -42.65 -0.48
N THR A 475 0.40 -41.39 -0.76
CA THR A 475 0.12 -40.43 0.29
C THR A 475 -1.15 -40.87 1.02
N GLN A 476 -1.09 -40.99 2.35
CA GLN A 476 -2.29 -41.28 3.13
C GLN A 476 -3.24 -40.08 3.01
N THR A 477 -4.52 -40.37 2.83
CA THR A 477 -5.59 -39.36 2.73
C THR A 477 -6.79 -39.73 3.60
N GLN A 478 -6.64 -40.77 4.42
CA GLN A 478 -7.69 -41.20 5.32
C GLN A 478 -7.86 -40.18 6.45
N PRO A 479 -9.11 -39.83 6.84
CA PRO A 479 -9.34 -38.92 7.95
C PRO A 479 -8.66 -39.38 9.24
N GLY A 480 -8.05 -38.44 9.98
CA GLY A 480 -7.38 -38.71 11.26
C GLY A 480 -5.93 -39.18 11.14
N TRP A 481 -5.38 -39.22 9.93
CA TRP A 481 -3.95 -39.43 9.69
C TRP A 481 -3.25 -38.10 9.42
N ALA A 482 -2.03 -37.96 9.93
CA ALA A 482 -1.22 -36.77 9.75
C ALA A 482 0.24 -37.12 9.46
N TYR A 483 0.92 -36.26 8.69
CA TYR A 483 2.37 -36.31 8.47
C TYR A 483 3.07 -35.42 9.49
N ILE A 484 3.95 -36.01 10.29
CA ILE A 484 4.66 -35.29 11.35
C ILE A 484 5.81 -34.44 10.79
N SER A 485 6.00 -33.24 11.35
CA SER A 485 7.13 -32.36 11.02
C SER A 485 8.23 -32.41 12.08
N SER A 486 9.40 -31.84 11.76
CA SER A 486 10.47 -31.60 12.71
C SER A 486 10.21 -30.38 13.62
N THR A 487 9.20 -29.58 13.33
CA THR A 487 8.96 -28.29 14.01
C THR A 487 8.23 -28.52 15.34
N PRO A 488 8.87 -28.26 16.50
CA PRO A 488 8.20 -28.36 17.79
C PRO A 488 7.18 -27.23 17.98
N SER A 489 6.23 -27.42 18.88
CA SER A 489 5.29 -26.36 19.26
C SER A 489 5.90 -25.45 20.33
N ALA A 490 5.84 -24.13 20.12
CA ALA A 490 6.27 -23.14 21.11
C ALA A 490 5.37 -23.12 22.36
N ASP A 491 4.06 -23.33 22.18
CA ASP A 491 3.07 -23.24 23.25
C ASP A 491 2.87 -24.55 24.04
N ASN A 492 3.44 -25.67 23.56
CA ASN A 492 3.25 -26.99 24.17
C ASN A 492 4.41 -27.94 23.87
N ASP A 493 5.31 -28.11 24.84
CA ASP A 493 6.50 -28.96 24.74
C ASP A 493 6.19 -30.42 24.37
N ALA A 494 5.03 -30.96 24.74
CA ALA A 494 4.60 -32.32 24.42
C ALA A 494 4.05 -32.49 22.99
N SER A 495 4.04 -31.43 22.17
CA SER A 495 3.48 -31.42 20.82
C SER A 495 4.49 -30.94 19.77
N ALA A 496 4.28 -31.39 18.54
CA ALA A 496 4.97 -30.91 17.35
C ALA A 496 3.93 -30.61 16.27
N TRP A 497 4.28 -29.72 15.34
CA TRP A 497 3.43 -29.44 14.19
C TRP A 497 3.36 -30.67 13.28
N CYS A 498 2.18 -30.93 12.74
CA CYS A 498 1.94 -31.97 11.76
C CYS A 498 0.92 -31.48 10.74
N MET A 499 0.93 -32.12 9.58
CA MET A 499 0.03 -31.83 8.47
C MET A 499 -1.07 -32.87 8.43
N ASP A 500 -2.35 -32.48 8.51
CA ASP A 500 -3.44 -33.42 8.23
C ASP A 500 -3.29 -33.97 6.81
N SER A 501 -3.36 -35.29 6.69
CA SER A 501 -3.06 -35.95 5.42
C SER A 501 -4.17 -35.80 4.38
N GLY A 502 -5.42 -35.59 4.82
CA GLY A 502 -6.58 -35.42 3.97
C GLY A 502 -6.88 -33.95 3.66
N THR A 503 -6.72 -33.06 4.65
CA THR A 503 -7.02 -31.63 4.49
C THR A 503 -5.80 -30.74 4.32
N GLY A 504 -4.57 -31.22 4.51
CA GLY A 504 -3.37 -30.39 4.41
C GLY A 504 -3.36 -29.18 5.35
N ASP A 505 -4.12 -29.25 6.45
CA ASP A 505 -4.10 -28.25 7.52
C ASP A 505 -2.95 -28.55 8.49
N LEU A 506 -2.24 -27.51 8.91
CA LEU A 506 -1.32 -27.61 10.03
C LEU A 506 -2.08 -27.72 11.35
N GLN A 507 -1.71 -28.70 12.16
CA GLN A 507 -2.28 -28.94 13.48
C GLN A 507 -1.20 -29.39 14.47
N LEU A 508 -1.55 -29.39 15.77
CA LEU A 508 -0.66 -29.90 16.81
C LEU A 508 -0.86 -31.40 17.01
N CYS A 509 0.19 -32.17 16.73
CA CYS A 509 0.26 -33.59 17.04
C CYS A 509 1.05 -33.82 18.33
N LYS A 510 0.51 -34.67 19.21
CA LYS A 510 1.21 -35.09 20.43
C LYS A 510 2.40 -35.98 20.07
N LYS A 511 3.58 -35.67 20.61
CA LYS A 511 4.83 -36.40 20.32
C LYS A 511 4.77 -37.90 20.68
N GLY A 512 3.97 -38.25 21.68
CA GLY A 512 3.77 -39.64 22.15
C GLY A 512 2.80 -40.49 21.34
N PHE A 513 2.16 -39.95 20.30
CA PHE A 513 1.29 -40.69 19.40
C PHE A 513 1.97 -40.89 18.05
N THR A 514 1.68 -42.01 17.39
CA THR A 514 2.27 -42.32 16.10
C THR A 514 1.61 -41.53 14.98
N ASN A 515 2.40 -40.99 14.07
CA ASN A 515 1.96 -40.28 12.87
C ASN A 515 2.68 -40.81 11.64
N ASN A 516 2.17 -40.54 10.44
CA ASN A 516 2.90 -40.87 9.21
C ASN A 516 4.16 -40.00 9.09
N ILE A 517 5.12 -40.52 8.33
CA ILE A 517 6.38 -39.83 8.05
C ILE A 517 6.70 -39.90 6.56
N ARG A 518 7.19 -38.77 6.03
CA ARG A 518 7.81 -38.65 4.72
C ARG A 518 9.07 -37.82 4.91
N LEU A 519 10.21 -38.33 4.49
CA LEU A 519 11.46 -37.59 4.63
C LEU A 519 11.70 -36.64 3.46
N VAL A 520 12.49 -35.61 3.74
CA VAL A 520 13.03 -34.67 2.78
C VAL A 520 14.53 -34.57 2.97
N ARG A 521 15.24 -34.12 1.93
CA ARG A 521 16.62 -33.64 2.03
C ARG A 521 16.74 -32.28 1.36
N SER A 522 17.71 -31.51 1.84
CA SER A 522 18.03 -30.20 1.27
C SER A 522 18.54 -30.32 -0.17
N ALA A 523 18.44 -29.21 -0.91
CA ALA A 523 18.95 -29.09 -2.28
C ALA A 523 20.45 -29.46 -2.36
N GLU A 524 20.87 -30.04 -3.48
CA GLU A 524 22.29 -30.34 -3.73
C GLU A 524 23.14 -29.07 -3.59
N GLY A 525 24.13 -29.08 -2.69
CA GLY A 525 25.06 -27.97 -2.48
C GLY A 525 24.67 -26.96 -1.39
N ALA A 526 23.52 -27.11 -0.72
CA ALA A 526 23.20 -26.33 0.47
C ALA A 526 23.98 -26.89 1.68
N SER A 527 25.06 -26.21 2.08
CA SER A 527 25.68 -26.47 3.39
C SER A 527 24.72 -26.00 4.49
N LYS A 528 24.62 -26.78 5.58
CA LYS A 528 23.95 -26.38 6.81
C LYS A 528 24.47 -25.05 7.35
#